data_AF-A0A7V9UK98-F1
#
_entry.id   AF-A0A7V9UK98-F1
#
_cell.length_a   1.000
_cell.length_b   1.000
_cell.length_c   1.000
_cell.angle_alpha   90.00
_cell.angle_beta   90.00
_cell.angle_gamma   90.00
#
_symmetry.space_group_name_H-M   'P 1'
#
loop_
_entity.id
_entity.type
_entity.pdbx_description
1 polymer ?
#
loop_
_entity_poly.entity_id
_entity_poly.type
_entity_poly.pdbx_seq_one_letter_code
_entity_poly.pdbx_strand_id
1 'polypeptide(L)'
;MSKGKASLHIMIAALLMMGAVICTVAQNGSGAVKHNIREPVAKKEATPAVKSAPVGDVSYSYEFEKSDFTIRHIVIKHDANGHGEITFEKQGDLEPIVEPLDLSEGAWTRVKALWDALRFLDSSASYQAERQFPHLGTMRLRMTHGTRQRVAEFNWTNDADAKALADEYRRAANQFIFVFDMAVARQIQPLDSPKLLVRLDSYLKRNELSDPQQLLPLLRDLSTDERLPLITRNHAARLVKKLGK
;
A
#
# COMPACT_ATOMS: atom_id res chain seq x y z
N MET A 1 -32.37 -42.03 8.10
CA MET A 1 -31.71 -43.36 7.91
C MET A 1 -31.19 -43.38 6.48
N SER A 2 -29.96 -43.70 6.08
CA SER A 2 -28.70 -44.12 6.71
C SER A 2 -27.66 -44.21 5.57
N LYS A 3 -26.45 -43.61 5.76
CA LYS A 3 -25.10 -44.01 5.27
C LYS A 3 -24.89 -44.17 3.74
N GLY A 4 -23.78 -43.80 3.10
CA GLY A 4 -22.42 -43.41 3.49
C GLY A 4 -21.38 -44.14 2.62
N LYS A 5 -20.26 -43.46 2.28
CA LYS A 5 -18.92 -43.98 1.84
C LYS A 5 -18.81 -44.55 0.40
N ALA A 6 -17.68 -44.60 -0.30
CA ALA A 6 -16.33 -44.00 -0.25
C ALA A 6 -15.57 -44.43 -1.54
N SER A 7 -14.46 -43.73 -1.81
CA SER A 7 -13.38 -43.91 -2.81
C SER A 7 -12.90 -45.34 -3.15
N LEU A 8 -12.40 -45.58 -4.39
CA LEU A 8 -11.34 -46.58 -4.68
C LEU A 8 -10.70 -46.49 -6.10
N HIS A 9 -9.41 -46.87 -6.17
CA HIS A 9 -8.50 -47.30 -7.29
C HIS A 9 -7.49 -46.24 -7.76
N ILE A 10 -6.16 -46.29 -7.50
CA ILE A 10 -5.07 -47.33 -7.51
C ILE A 10 -4.59 -47.72 -8.91
N MET A 11 -3.31 -47.42 -9.23
CA MET A 11 -2.22 -48.32 -9.72
C MET A 11 -1.11 -47.49 -10.40
N ILE A 12 0.18 -47.85 -10.54
CA ILE A 12 1.23 -48.65 -9.85
C ILE A 12 2.41 -48.73 -10.88
N ALA A 13 3.66 -48.75 -10.38
CA ALA A 13 4.94 -49.26 -10.95
C ALA A 13 5.43 -48.80 -12.35
N ALA A 14 6.64 -48.24 -12.56
CA ALA A 14 8.03 -48.63 -12.23
C ALA A 14 8.64 -49.72 -13.14
N LEU A 15 9.70 -49.40 -13.89
CA LEU A 15 10.77 -50.33 -14.26
C LEU A 15 12.09 -49.62 -14.66
N LEU A 16 13.19 -50.15 -14.11
CA LEU A 16 14.61 -49.86 -14.35
C LEU A 16 15.12 -50.50 -15.66
N MET A 17 16.25 -50.01 -16.21
CA MET A 17 17.52 -50.76 -16.33
C MET A 17 18.63 -50.00 -17.12
N MET A 18 19.87 -50.24 -16.68
CA MET A 18 21.22 -49.90 -17.23
C MET A 18 21.40 -50.30 -18.72
N GLY A 19 22.39 -49.86 -19.52
CA GLY A 19 23.64 -49.11 -19.38
C GLY A 19 24.50 -49.25 -20.68
N ALA A 20 25.71 -48.64 -20.69
CA ALA A 20 26.84 -48.80 -21.63
C ALA A 20 27.07 -47.78 -22.80
N VAL A 21 27.95 -46.81 -22.49
CA VAL A 21 29.13 -46.25 -23.20
C VAL A 21 29.34 -46.50 -24.71
N ILE A 22 29.49 -45.42 -25.50
CA ILE A 22 30.56 -45.22 -26.52
C ILE A 22 30.93 -43.73 -26.60
N CYS A 23 32.22 -43.40 -26.54
CA CYS A 23 32.79 -42.09 -26.86
C CYS A 23 33.12 -42.01 -28.36
N THR A 24 32.69 -40.94 -29.04
CA THR A 24 33.35 -40.43 -30.26
C THR A 24 33.35 -38.91 -30.26
N VAL A 25 34.51 -38.33 -30.62
CA VAL A 25 34.77 -36.91 -30.82
C VAL A 25 34.75 -36.65 -32.33
N ALA A 26 34.02 -35.64 -32.82
CA ALA A 26 34.45 -34.76 -33.94
C ALA A 26 33.39 -33.70 -34.34
N GLN A 27 33.85 -32.44 -34.30
CA GLN A 27 33.69 -31.34 -35.27
C GLN A 27 32.31 -30.72 -35.63
N ASN A 28 32.20 -29.44 -35.22
CA ASN A 28 31.77 -28.25 -35.97
C ASN A 28 30.54 -28.28 -36.89
N GLY A 29 29.60 -27.37 -36.63
CA GLY A 29 28.68 -26.86 -37.65
C GLY A 29 27.47 -26.12 -37.08
N SER A 30 27.58 -24.79 -37.00
CA SER A 30 26.51 -23.79 -37.21
C SER A 30 25.06 -24.11 -36.82
N GLY A 31 24.50 -23.31 -35.91
CA GLY A 31 23.04 -23.18 -35.78
C GLY A 31 22.62 -22.58 -34.44
N ALA A 32 22.64 -21.26 -34.35
CA ALA A 32 22.15 -20.54 -33.17
C ALA A 32 20.62 -20.68 -33.05
N VAL A 33 20.15 -21.49 -32.10
CA VAL A 33 18.82 -21.37 -31.51
C VAL A 33 18.98 -21.45 -29.99
N LYS A 34 19.14 -20.29 -29.33
CA LYS A 34 19.15 -20.20 -27.87
C LYS A 34 17.69 -20.12 -27.38
N HIS A 35 17.13 -21.26 -27.00
CA HIS A 35 16.04 -21.28 -26.03
C HIS A 35 16.61 -20.99 -24.64
N ASN A 36 16.13 -19.92 -24.00
CA ASN A 36 16.49 -19.60 -22.63
C ASN A 36 15.71 -20.53 -21.68
N ILE A 37 16.32 -21.67 -21.35
CA ILE A 37 15.91 -22.50 -20.22
C ILE A 37 16.40 -21.77 -18.96
N ARG A 38 15.46 -21.34 -18.11
CA ARG A 38 15.77 -20.78 -16.80
C ARG A 38 15.93 -21.94 -15.82
N GLU A 39 17.14 -22.18 -15.37
CA GLU A 39 17.42 -23.06 -14.23
C GLU A 39 16.74 -22.50 -12.96
N PRO A 40 16.20 -23.36 -12.07
CA PRO A 40 15.55 -22.94 -10.85
C PRO A 40 16.61 -22.44 -9.86
N VAL A 41 16.69 -21.13 -9.65
CA VAL A 41 17.49 -20.57 -8.56
C VAL A 41 16.85 -20.95 -7.23
N ALA A 42 17.62 -21.66 -6.44
CA ALA A 42 17.31 -22.09 -5.09
C ALA A 42 16.78 -20.94 -4.22
N LYS A 43 15.73 -21.28 -3.46
CA LYS A 43 15.08 -20.50 -2.43
C LYS A 43 16.12 -20.02 -1.39
N LYS A 44 16.49 -18.74 -1.44
CA LYS A 44 17.12 -18.06 -0.30
C LYS A 44 15.99 -17.51 0.57
N GLU A 45 15.77 -18.15 1.71
CA GLU A 45 14.94 -17.63 2.79
C GLU A 45 15.54 -16.29 3.24
N ALA A 46 14.84 -15.20 2.95
CA ALA A 46 15.14 -13.89 3.49
C ALA A 46 14.52 -13.80 4.89
N THR A 47 15.36 -13.92 5.91
CA THR A 47 15.04 -13.44 7.25
C THR A 47 14.78 -11.93 7.16
N PRO A 48 13.66 -11.38 7.68
CA PRO A 48 13.44 -9.95 7.62
C PRO A 48 14.46 -9.25 8.52
N ALA A 49 15.36 -8.49 7.90
CA ALA A 49 16.20 -7.53 8.60
C ALA A 49 15.30 -6.41 9.14
N VAL A 50 14.84 -6.54 10.37
CA VAL A 50 14.31 -5.41 11.14
C VAL A 50 15.49 -4.46 11.35
N LYS A 51 15.56 -3.39 10.56
CA LYS A 51 16.33 -2.21 10.95
C LYS A 51 15.69 -1.70 12.23
N SER A 52 16.31 -2.02 13.37
CA SER A 52 16.01 -1.38 14.65
C SER A 52 16.23 0.12 14.45
N ALA A 53 15.17 0.91 14.68
CA ALA A 53 15.28 2.36 14.72
C ALA A 53 16.37 2.77 15.73
N PRO A 54 17.12 3.85 15.47
CA PRO A 54 18.10 4.36 16.43
C PRO A 54 17.42 4.58 17.79
N VAL A 55 18.07 4.10 18.85
CA VAL A 55 17.60 4.28 20.23
C VAL A 55 17.60 5.78 20.54
N GLY A 56 16.44 6.42 20.45
CA GLY A 56 16.26 7.86 20.67
C GLY A 56 15.23 8.50 19.74
N ASP A 57 14.99 7.92 18.55
CA ASP A 57 14.08 8.52 17.58
C ASP A 57 12.62 8.11 17.82
N VAL A 58 11.72 9.09 17.69
CA VAL A 58 10.28 8.85 17.73
C VAL A 58 9.82 8.29 16.39
N SER A 59 9.03 7.21 16.44
CA SER A 59 8.37 6.65 15.26
C SER A 59 6.87 6.55 15.49
N TYR A 60 6.11 6.99 14.50
CA TYR A 60 4.66 6.95 14.46
C TYR A 60 4.19 5.97 13.40
N SER A 61 3.09 5.29 13.67
CA SER A 61 2.47 4.41 12.69
C SER A 61 0.95 4.42 12.79
N TYR A 62 0.34 4.41 11.61
CA TYR A 62 -1.07 4.18 11.40
C TYR A 62 -1.25 2.94 10.53
N GLU A 63 -2.19 2.09 10.89
CA GLU A 63 -2.57 0.94 10.10
C GLU A 63 -4.09 0.87 9.96
N PHE A 64 -4.54 0.49 8.78
CA PHE A 64 -5.94 0.24 8.44
C PHE A 64 -6.08 -1.12 7.79
N GLU A 65 -7.08 -1.90 8.19
CA GLU A 65 -7.34 -3.23 7.65
C GLU A 65 -8.84 -3.47 7.43
N LYS A 66 -9.20 -3.88 6.20
CA LYS A 66 -10.53 -4.34 5.81
C LYS A 66 -10.45 -5.21 4.55
N SER A 67 -10.56 -6.54 4.70
CA SER A 67 -10.40 -7.53 3.62
C SER A 67 -11.23 -7.28 2.36
N ASP A 68 -12.45 -6.76 2.52
CA ASP A 68 -13.44 -6.67 1.44
C ASP A 68 -13.35 -5.35 0.66
N PHE A 69 -12.39 -4.48 0.99
CA PHE A 69 -12.18 -3.20 0.32
C PHE A 69 -11.19 -3.34 -0.83
N THR A 70 -11.33 -2.47 -1.84
CA THR A 70 -10.38 -2.40 -2.96
C THR A 70 -8.97 -2.09 -2.48
N ILE A 71 -8.83 -1.23 -1.48
CA ILE A 71 -7.59 -1.08 -0.69
C ILE A 71 -7.86 -1.75 0.65
N ARG A 72 -7.31 -2.95 0.82
CA ARG A 72 -7.66 -3.82 1.96
C ARG A 72 -6.77 -3.61 3.18
N HIS A 73 -5.56 -3.12 2.97
CA HIS A 73 -4.59 -2.86 4.02
C HIS A 73 -3.78 -1.62 3.68
N ILE A 74 -3.55 -0.76 4.68
CA ILE A 74 -2.70 0.43 4.58
C ILE A 74 -1.86 0.49 5.84
N VAL A 75 -0.56 0.72 5.70
CA VAL A 75 0.36 0.99 6.79
C VAL A 75 1.15 2.25 6.45
N ILE A 76 1.05 3.26 7.28
CA ILE A 76 1.91 4.44 7.26
C ILE A 76 2.87 4.32 8.44
N LYS A 77 4.16 4.52 8.19
CA LYS A 77 5.21 4.65 9.20
C LYS A 77 6.04 5.87 8.88
N HIS A 78 6.28 6.73 9.86
CA HIS A 78 7.15 7.89 9.67
C HIS A 78 7.87 8.28 10.95
N ASP A 79 8.93 9.07 10.79
CA ASP A 79 9.74 9.65 11.85
C ASP A 79 9.12 10.94 12.42
N ALA A 80 9.87 11.64 13.26
CA ALA A 80 9.49 12.92 13.86
C ALA A 80 9.47 14.12 12.88
N ASN A 81 9.84 13.92 11.62
CA ASN A 81 9.83 14.93 10.57
C ASN A 81 8.72 14.66 9.53
N GLY A 82 7.97 13.57 9.68
CA GLY A 82 6.94 13.17 8.72
C GLY A 82 7.47 12.38 7.53
N HIS A 83 8.75 11.99 7.54
CA HIS A 83 9.36 11.18 6.50
C HIS A 83 9.27 9.69 6.84
N GLY A 84 8.97 8.86 5.85
CA GLY A 84 8.96 7.41 6.04
C GLY A 84 8.44 6.66 4.84
N GLU A 85 7.52 5.73 5.08
CA GLU A 85 7.01 4.81 4.07
C GLU A 85 5.50 4.62 4.23
N ILE A 86 4.83 4.41 3.09
CA ILE A 86 3.47 3.91 3.02
C ILE A 86 3.48 2.56 2.32
N THR A 87 2.83 1.58 2.94
CA THR A 87 2.52 0.28 2.35
C THR A 87 1.03 0.18 2.16
N PHE A 88 0.57 -0.31 1.00
CA PHE A 88 -0.84 -0.63 0.82
C PHE A 88 -1.05 -1.84 -0.06
N GLU A 89 -2.12 -2.57 0.21
CA GLU A 89 -2.51 -3.77 -0.52
C GLU A 89 -3.83 -3.54 -1.25
N LYS A 90 -3.82 -3.86 -2.55
CA LYS A 90 -5.02 -3.84 -3.37
C LYS A 90 -5.65 -5.22 -3.44
N GLN A 91 -6.97 -5.25 -3.53
CA GLN A 91 -7.69 -6.49 -3.78
C GLN A 91 -7.27 -7.07 -5.14
N GLY A 92 -6.80 -8.31 -5.12
CA GLY A 92 -6.37 -9.04 -6.31
C GLY A 92 -4.88 -8.95 -6.62
N ASP A 93 -4.15 -8.02 -6.01
CA ASP A 93 -2.70 -7.93 -6.16
C ASP A 93 -2.00 -8.98 -5.27
N LEU A 94 -0.90 -9.55 -5.78
CA LEU A 94 -0.14 -10.60 -5.08
C LEU A 94 0.80 -10.05 -4.02
N GLU A 95 1.31 -8.84 -4.22
CA GLU A 95 2.32 -8.22 -3.36
C GLU A 95 1.85 -6.83 -2.88
N PRO A 96 2.18 -6.44 -1.64
CA PRO A 96 1.98 -5.08 -1.16
C PRO A 96 2.82 -4.09 -1.96
N ILE A 97 2.25 -2.90 -2.19
CA ILE A 97 2.98 -1.77 -2.78
C ILE A 97 3.60 -0.97 -1.64
N VAL A 98 4.90 -0.69 -1.73
CA VAL A 98 5.65 0.09 -0.75
C VAL A 98 6.27 1.31 -1.43
N GLU A 99 5.93 2.50 -0.96
CA GLU A 99 6.39 3.77 -1.52
C GLU A 99 6.97 4.67 -0.41
N PRO A 100 7.97 5.52 -0.71
CA PRO A 100 8.39 6.55 0.23
C PRO A 100 7.24 7.51 0.51
N LEU A 101 7.12 7.89 1.77
CA LEU A 101 6.13 8.83 2.27
C LEU A 101 6.83 10.11 2.74
N ASP A 102 6.33 11.24 2.29
CA ASP A 102 6.72 12.55 2.80
C ASP A 102 5.48 13.38 3.12
N LEU A 103 5.13 13.49 4.40
CA LEU A 103 4.00 14.31 4.82
C LEU A 103 4.33 15.79 4.59
N SER A 104 3.39 16.53 4.01
CA SER A 104 3.55 17.99 3.91
C SER A 104 3.74 18.62 5.29
N GLU A 105 4.42 19.77 5.36
CA GLU A 105 4.59 20.49 6.63
C GLU A 105 3.25 20.74 7.33
N GLY A 106 2.21 21.12 6.58
CA GLY A 106 0.87 21.33 7.09
C GLY A 106 0.21 20.05 7.58
N ALA A 107 0.37 18.94 6.86
CA ALA A 107 -0.11 17.62 7.24
C ALA A 107 0.57 17.13 8.52
N TRP A 108 1.90 17.16 8.54
CA TRP A 108 2.70 16.76 9.69
C TRP A 108 2.36 17.57 10.93
N THR A 109 2.21 18.90 10.80
CA THR A 109 1.82 19.77 11.92
C THR A 109 0.50 19.33 12.55
N ARG A 110 -0.52 18.98 11.74
CA ARG A 110 -1.80 18.48 12.25
C ARG A 110 -1.67 17.10 12.91
N VAL A 111 -0.95 16.18 12.27
CA VAL A 111 -0.71 14.83 12.81
C VAL A 111 0.01 14.91 14.16
N LYS A 112 1.07 15.71 14.26
CA LYS A 112 1.82 15.92 15.49
C LYS A 112 0.94 16.48 16.61
N ALA A 113 0.17 17.53 16.32
CA ALA A 113 -0.73 18.14 17.29
C ALA A 113 -1.74 17.13 17.87
N LEU A 114 -2.25 16.22 17.04
CA LEU A 114 -3.19 15.18 17.46
C LEU A 114 -2.51 14.10 18.31
N TRP A 115 -1.29 13.67 17.98
CA TRP A 115 -0.52 12.78 18.85
C TRP A 115 -0.23 13.41 20.22
N ASP A 116 0.12 14.69 20.23
CA ASP A 116 0.39 15.45 21.46
C ASP A 116 -0.89 15.59 22.31
N ALA A 117 -2.03 15.91 21.69
CA ALA A 117 -3.34 16.01 22.35
C ALA A 117 -3.76 14.70 23.03
N LEU A 118 -3.51 13.56 22.36
CA LEU A 118 -3.77 12.24 22.92
C LEU A 118 -2.86 11.86 24.09
N ARG A 119 -1.74 12.58 24.27
CA ARG A 119 -0.66 12.24 25.21
C ARG A 119 -0.31 10.76 25.12
N PHE A 120 -0.19 10.27 23.88
CA PHE A 120 -0.47 8.87 23.57
C PHE A 120 0.39 7.88 24.39
N LEU A 121 1.69 8.12 24.57
CA LEU A 121 2.53 7.22 25.36
C LEU A 121 2.26 7.26 26.87
N ASP A 122 1.69 8.35 27.38
CA ASP A 122 1.35 8.53 28.80
C ASP A 122 -0.09 8.10 29.12
N SER A 123 -0.92 7.87 28.08
CA SER A 123 -2.32 7.54 28.22
C SER A 123 -2.57 6.03 28.21
N SER A 124 -3.48 5.58 29.05
CA SER A 124 -4.03 4.21 29.06
C SER A 124 -5.45 4.13 28.48
N ALA A 125 -5.91 5.19 27.79
CA ALA A 125 -7.27 5.24 27.27
C ALA A 125 -7.54 4.11 26.26
N SER A 126 -8.74 3.52 26.32
CA SER A 126 -9.23 2.69 25.22
C SER A 126 -9.92 3.60 24.22
N TYR A 127 -9.46 3.62 22.96
CA TYR A 127 -10.12 4.39 21.91
C TYR A 127 -11.31 3.64 21.30
N GLN A 128 -11.43 2.33 21.51
CA GLN A 128 -12.59 1.58 21.03
C GLN A 128 -13.84 2.00 21.80
N ALA A 129 -14.86 2.47 21.08
CA ALA A 129 -16.18 2.72 21.65
C ALA A 129 -16.89 1.40 22.00
N GLU A 130 -17.88 1.47 22.88
CA GLU A 130 -18.72 0.31 23.25
C GLU A 130 -19.38 -0.33 22.03
N ARG A 131 -19.91 0.48 21.12
CA ARG A 131 -20.47 0.00 19.86
C ARG A 131 -19.36 -0.30 18.86
N GLN A 132 -19.38 -1.51 18.32
CA GLN A 132 -18.44 -1.95 17.30
C GLN A 132 -19.04 -1.82 15.91
N PHE A 133 -18.21 -1.43 14.95
CA PHE A 133 -18.57 -1.32 13.53
C PHE A 133 -17.54 -2.03 12.63
N PRO A 134 -17.44 -3.38 12.66
CA PRO A 134 -16.41 -4.13 11.92
C PRO A 134 -16.46 -3.95 10.39
N HIS A 135 -17.58 -3.48 9.84
CA HIS A 135 -17.70 -3.17 8.43
C HIS A 135 -16.91 -1.92 8.00
N LEU A 136 -16.54 -1.04 8.95
CA LEU A 136 -15.73 0.15 8.67
C LEU A 136 -14.23 -0.13 8.57
N GLY A 137 -13.80 -1.33 8.97
CA GLY A 137 -12.40 -1.72 9.08
C GLY A 137 -11.83 -1.46 10.47
N THR A 138 -10.65 -2.01 10.71
CA THR A 138 -9.90 -1.86 11.96
C THR A 138 -8.76 -0.89 11.75
N MET A 139 -8.58 0.04 12.69
CA MET A 139 -7.50 1.02 12.71
C MET A 139 -6.57 0.72 13.89
N ARG A 140 -5.27 0.84 13.66
CA ARG A 140 -4.25 0.75 14.72
C ARG A 140 -3.38 1.98 14.71
N LEU A 141 -3.21 2.58 15.88
CA LEU A 141 -2.29 3.67 16.14
C LEU A 141 -1.13 3.11 16.95
N ARG A 142 0.11 3.39 16.54
CA ARG A 142 1.31 3.00 17.28
C ARG A 142 2.28 4.17 17.36
N MET A 143 2.86 4.36 18.54
CA MET A 143 3.96 5.29 18.77
C MET A 143 5.07 4.56 19.51
N THR A 144 6.31 4.78 19.09
CA THR A 144 7.51 4.29 19.75
C THR A 144 8.43 5.48 20.01
N HIS A 145 8.98 5.60 21.22
CA HIS A 145 9.94 6.63 21.59
C HIS A 145 10.95 6.05 22.60
N GLY A 146 12.17 5.84 22.14
CA GLY A 146 13.20 5.13 22.92
C GLY A 146 12.70 3.74 23.33
N THR A 147 12.63 3.46 24.63
CA THR A 147 12.13 2.19 25.18
C THR A 147 10.61 2.15 25.37
N ARG A 148 9.91 3.28 25.19
CA ARG A 148 8.46 3.37 25.38
C ARG A 148 7.75 3.05 24.08
N GLN A 149 6.70 2.24 24.17
CA GLN A 149 5.83 1.94 23.04
C GLN A 149 4.39 1.81 23.51
N ARG A 150 3.45 2.27 22.69
CA ARG A 150 2.03 1.95 22.84
C ARG A 150 1.42 1.62 21.48
N VAL A 151 0.45 0.71 21.51
CA VAL A 151 -0.43 0.39 20.38
C VAL A 151 -1.86 0.50 20.87
N ALA A 152 -2.73 1.09 20.06
CA ALA A 152 -4.15 1.13 20.32
C ALA A 152 -4.92 0.73 19.06
N GLU A 153 -5.91 -0.15 19.20
CA GLU A 153 -6.72 -0.67 18.12
C GLU A 153 -8.19 -0.27 18.32
N PHE A 154 -8.87 0.11 17.25
CA PHE A 154 -10.29 0.42 17.26
C PHE A 154 -10.90 0.32 15.85
N ASN A 155 -12.18 -0.04 15.75
CA ASN A 155 -12.97 0.10 14.52
C ASN A 155 -13.91 1.32 14.56
N TRP A 156 -14.15 1.85 15.75
CA TRP A 156 -14.93 3.06 15.99
C TRP A 156 -14.50 3.70 17.30
N THR A 157 -14.47 5.03 17.35
CA THR A 157 -14.07 5.80 18.53
C THR A 157 -14.98 7.01 18.74
N ASN A 158 -15.24 7.34 20.01
CA ASN A 158 -15.89 8.59 20.42
C ASN A 158 -14.86 9.64 20.87
N ASP A 159 -13.57 9.28 20.93
CA ASP A 159 -12.49 10.20 21.22
C ASP A 159 -12.24 11.06 19.96
N ALA A 160 -12.44 12.37 20.09
CA ALA A 160 -12.39 13.30 18.97
C ALA A 160 -10.98 13.38 18.36
N ASP A 161 -9.94 13.31 19.19
CA ASP A 161 -8.55 13.43 18.74
C ASP A 161 -8.08 12.13 18.07
N ALA A 162 -8.44 10.96 18.63
CA ALA A 162 -8.13 9.67 18.03
C ALA A 162 -8.83 9.51 16.68
N LYS A 163 -10.10 9.97 16.58
CA LYS A 163 -10.82 10.02 15.32
C LYS A 163 -10.14 10.96 14.33
N ALA A 164 -9.83 12.18 14.73
CA ALA A 164 -9.20 13.16 13.85
C ALA A 164 -7.83 12.70 13.36
N LEU A 165 -7.06 12.00 14.19
CA LEU A 165 -5.76 11.43 13.84
C LEU A 165 -5.89 10.32 12.79
N ALA A 166 -6.80 9.36 13.00
CA ALA A 166 -7.07 8.32 12.03
C ALA A 166 -7.59 8.90 10.70
N ASP A 167 -8.47 9.90 10.76
CA ASP A 167 -8.98 10.57 9.57
C ASP A 167 -7.87 11.31 8.81
N GLU A 168 -6.93 11.96 9.51
CA GLU A 168 -5.80 12.65 8.88
C GLU A 168 -4.86 11.66 8.17
N TYR A 169 -4.56 10.51 8.78
CA TYR A 169 -3.77 9.47 8.11
C TYR A 169 -4.50 8.88 6.91
N ARG A 170 -5.83 8.67 6.98
CA ARG A 170 -6.61 8.23 5.81
C ARG A 170 -6.59 9.26 4.69
N ARG A 171 -6.69 10.55 5.03
CA ARG A 171 -6.56 11.66 4.07
C ARG A 171 -5.19 11.65 3.39
N ALA A 172 -4.11 11.42 4.14
CA ALA A 172 -2.77 11.29 3.58
C ALA A 172 -2.70 10.06 2.65
N ALA A 173 -3.13 8.89 3.12
CA ALA A 173 -3.14 7.66 2.32
C ALA A 173 -3.91 7.81 1.00
N ASN A 174 -5.11 8.40 1.02
CA ASN A 174 -5.90 8.66 -0.18
C ASN A 174 -5.14 9.50 -1.21
N GLN A 175 -4.44 10.54 -0.76
CA GLN A 175 -3.64 11.41 -1.61
C GLN A 175 -2.46 10.65 -2.22
N PHE A 176 -1.72 9.89 -1.41
CA PHE A 176 -0.58 9.08 -1.88
C PHE A 176 -1.02 8.01 -2.88
N ILE A 177 -2.05 7.24 -2.56
CA ILE A 177 -2.58 6.19 -3.45
C ILE A 177 -3.08 6.80 -4.76
N PHE A 178 -3.70 7.98 -4.73
CA PHE A 178 -4.08 8.68 -5.96
C PHE A 178 -2.86 9.04 -6.83
N VAL A 179 -1.80 9.60 -6.23
CA VAL A 179 -0.58 9.96 -6.94
C VAL A 179 0.06 8.71 -7.58
N PHE A 180 0.15 7.62 -6.82
CA PHE A 180 0.62 6.32 -7.31
C PHE A 180 -0.23 5.81 -8.47
N ASP A 181 -1.55 5.70 -8.28
CA ASP A 181 -2.48 5.19 -9.31
C ASP A 181 -2.38 6.02 -10.59
N MET A 182 -2.24 7.35 -10.47
CA MET A 182 -2.08 8.24 -11.61
C MET A 182 -0.74 8.03 -12.31
N ALA A 183 0.35 7.84 -11.57
CA ALA A 183 1.66 7.53 -12.15
C ALA A 183 1.61 6.22 -12.95
N VAL A 184 0.98 5.18 -12.41
CA VAL A 184 0.76 3.90 -13.10
C VAL A 184 -0.11 4.09 -14.34
N ALA A 185 -1.23 4.80 -14.23
CA ALA A 185 -2.13 5.04 -15.37
C ALA A 185 -1.42 5.78 -16.50
N ARG A 186 -0.60 6.81 -16.20
CA ARG A 186 0.17 7.54 -17.21
C ARG A 186 1.13 6.65 -18.00
N GLN A 187 1.67 5.60 -17.37
CA GLN A 187 2.67 4.73 -17.98
C GLN A 187 2.07 3.53 -18.71
N ILE A 188 1.09 2.87 -18.07
CA ILE A 188 0.63 1.54 -18.49
C ILE A 188 -0.75 1.60 -19.13
N GLN A 189 -1.65 2.41 -18.59
CA GLN A 189 -3.05 2.45 -19.02
C GLN A 189 -3.62 3.89 -19.02
N PRO A 190 -3.22 4.76 -19.97
CA PRO A 190 -3.65 6.16 -19.99
C PRO A 190 -5.17 6.35 -20.06
N LEU A 191 -5.90 5.37 -20.60
CA LEU A 191 -7.36 5.39 -20.66
C LEU A 191 -8.04 5.32 -19.28
N ASP A 192 -7.30 4.95 -18.23
CA ASP A 192 -7.78 4.93 -16.84
C ASP A 192 -7.68 6.30 -16.14
N SER A 193 -6.92 7.26 -16.66
CA SER A 193 -6.77 8.57 -16.01
C SER A 193 -8.08 9.37 -15.83
N PRO A 194 -9.13 9.27 -16.69
CA PRO A 194 -10.39 9.97 -16.46
C PRO A 194 -11.08 9.56 -15.16
N LYS A 195 -11.17 8.25 -14.86
CA LYS A 195 -11.81 7.76 -13.62
C LYS A 195 -11.04 8.18 -12.38
N LEU A 196 -9.71 8.26 -12.45
CA LEU A 196 -8.87 8.72 -11.34
C LEU A 196 -9.12 10.20 -11.02
N LEU A 197 -9.28 11.06 -12.04
CA LEU A 197 -9.60 12.48 -11.78
C LEU A 197 -11.02 12.68 -11.24
N VAL A 198 -11.99 11.84 -11.63
CA VAL A 198 -13.32 11.84 -11.00
C VAL A 198 -13.22 11.46 -9.52
N ARG A 199 -12.41 10.45 -9.19
CA ARG A 199 -12.14 10.05 -7.80
C ARG A 199 -11.48 11.20 -7.02
N LEU A 200 -10.47 11.86 -7.60
CA LEU A 200 -9.83 13.01 -6.97
C LEU A 200 -10.82 14.15 -6.68
N ASP A 201 -11.70 14.50 -7.63
CA ASP A 201 -12.71 15.53 -7.40
C ASP A 201 -13.69 15.14 -6.28
N SER A 202 -14.03 13.86 -6.17
CA SER A 202 -14.79 13.34 -5.02
C SER A 202 -14.04 13.51 -3.70
N TYR A 203 -12.74 13.24 -3.67
CA TYR A 203 -11.93 13.44 -2.46
C TYR A 203 -11.92 14.91 -2.04
N LEU A 204 -11.76 15.82 -3.01
CA LEU A 204 -11.83 17.27 -2.75
C LEU A 204 -13.19 17.70 -2.21
N LYS A 205 -14.28 17.20 -2.77
CA LYS A 205 -15.65 17.53 -2.31
C LYS A 205 -15.93 17.04 -0.89
N ARG A 206 -15.34 15.93 -0.47
CA ARG A 206 -15.54 15.33 0.86
C ARG A 206 -14.45 15.72 1.88
N ASN A 207 -13.51 16.57 1.51
CA ASN A 207 -12.34 16.90 2.33
C ASN A 207 -11.55 15.64 2.76
N GLU A 208 -11.28 14.76 1.79
CA GLU A 208 -10.62 13.46 1.99
C GLU A 208 -9.15 13.43 1.54
N LEU A 209 -8.52 14.61 1.38
CA LEU A 209 -7.11 14.78 1.07
C LEU A 209 -6.42 15.55 2.19
N SER A 210 -5.18 15.18 2.51
CA SER A 210 -4.45 15.82 3.60
C SER A 210 -3.91 17.18 3.18
N ASP A 211 -3.30 17.28 2.00
CA ASP A 211 -2.81 18.54 1.46
C ASP A 211 -3.10 18.64 -0.05
N PRO A 212 -4.30 19.10 -0.42
CA PRO A 212 -4.68 19.27 -1.82
C PRO A 212 -3.71 20.14 -2.63
N GLN A 213 -3.04 21.11 -2.01
CA GLN A 213 -2.19 22.06 -2.72
C GLN A 213 -0.93 21.40 -3.28
N GLN A 214 -0.43 20.35 -2.61
CA GLN A 214 0.69 19.55 -3.12
C GLN A 214 0.39 18.85 -4.45
N LEU A 215 -0.88 18.72 -4.84
CA LEU A 215 -1.25 18.12 -6.11
C LEU A 215 -1.14 19.09 -7.29
N LEU A 216 -0.96 20.39 -7.05
CA LEU A 216 -0.90 21.40 -8.12
C LEU A 216 0.19 21.11 -9.18
N PRO A 217 1.44 20.75 -8.84
CA PRO A 217 2.45 20.41 -9.84
C PRO A 217 2.00 19.23 -10.72
N LEU A 218 1.56 18.13 -10.10
CA LEU A 218 1.05 16.97 -10.82
C LEU A 218 -0.13 17.34 -11.74
N LEU A 219 -1.11 18.10 -11.25
CA LEU A 219 -2.28 18.49 -12.03
C LEU A 219 -1.93 19.41 -13.20
N ARG A 220 -0.93 20.28 -13.06
CA ARG A 220 -0.41 21.09 -14.17
C ARG A 220 0.22 20.19 -15.23
N ASP A 221 1.07 19.25 -14.83
CA ASP A 221 1.69 18.29 -15.74
C ASP A 221 0.62 17.46 -16.49
N LEU A 222 -0.38 16.95 -15.77
CA LEU A 222 -1.49 16.18 -16.36
C LEU A 222 -2.32 17.01 -17.34
N SER A 223 -2.39 18.32 -17.17
CA SER A 223 -3.18 19.20 -18.05
C SER A 223 -2.54 19.39 -19.43
N THR A 224 -1.22 19.18 -19.53
CA THR A 224 -0.44 19.35 -20.76
C THR A 224 0.09 18.03 -21.34
N ASP A 225 -0.06 16.89 -20.63
CA ASP A 225 0.43 15.58 -21.07
C ASP A 225 -0.40 15.02 -22.24
N GLU A 226 0.13 15.12 -23.46
CA GLU A 226 -0.56 14.72 -24.70
C GLU A 226 -0.86 13.23 -24.81
N ARG A 227 -0.17 12.39 -24.01
CA ARG A 227 -0.43 10.95 -23.94
C ARG A 227 -1.76 10.63 -23.28
N LEU A 228 -2.31 11.59 -22.52
CA LEU A 228 -3.56 11.43 -21.80
C LEU A 228 -4.77 11.84 -22.65
N PRO A 229 -5.92 11.16 -22.45
CA PRO A 229 -7.18 11.57 -23.06
C PRO A 229 -7.47 13.06 -22.86
N LEU A 230 -8.00 13.73 -23.89
CA LEU A 230 -8.34 15.16 -23.82
C LEU A 230 -9.26 15.49 -22.63
N ILE A 231 -10.19 14.58 -22.31
CA ILE A 231 -11.07 14.72 -21.15
C ILE A 231 -10.30 14.77 -19.82
N THR A 232 -9.22 14.00 -19.68
CA THR A 232 -8.34 14.03 -18.50
C THR A 232 -7.62 15.35 -18.41
N ARG A 233 -6.96 15.79 -19.49
CA ARG A 233 -6.23 17.06 -19.56
C ARG A 233 -7.13 18.25 -19.17
N ASN A 234 -8.32 18.30 -19.77
CA ASN A 234 -9.31 19.34 -19.47
C ASN A 234 -9.80 19.28 -18.02
N HIS A 235 -9.97 18.10 -17.45
CA HIS A 235 -10.38 17.96 -16.05
C HIS A 235 -9.26 18.40 -15.10
N ALA A 236 -8.01 18.01 -15.35
CA ALA A 236 -6.86 18.45 -14.57
C ALA A 236 -6.74 19.99 -14.59
N ALA A 237 -6.88 20.62 -15.75
CA ALA A 237 -6.89 22.08 -15.87
C ALA A 237 -7.98 22.76 -15.03
N ARG A 238 -9.19 22.16 -14.93
CA ARG A 238 -10.25 22.66 -14.05
C ARG A 238 -9.88 22.53 -12.57
N LEU A 239 -9.26 21.42 -12.18
CA LEU A 239 -8.82 21.21 -10.81
C LEU A 239 -7.69 22.17 -10.40
N VAL A 240 -6.74 22.46 -11.30
CA VAL A 240 -5.72 23.52 -11.08
C VAL A 240 -6.39 24.86 -10.76
N LYS A 241 -7.40 25.26 -11.55
CA LYS A 241 -8.15 26.51 -11.31
C LYS A 241 -8.96 26.50 -10.01
N LYS A 242 -9.37 25.32 -9.54
CA LYS A 242 -10.14 25.15 -8.30
C LYS A 242 -9.24 25.24 -7.07
N LEU A 243 -8.04 24.68 -7.15
CA LEU A 243 -7.06 24.63 -6.05
C LEU A 243 -6.19 25.89 -5.98
N GLY A 244 -5.88 26.52 -7.10
CA GLY A 244 -5.06 27.74 -7.15
C GLY A 244 -5.82 29.04 -6.84
N LYS A 245 -7.05 28.94 -6.32
CA LYS A 245 -7.84 30.06 -5.79
C LYS A 245 -7.76 30.05 -4.27
#